data_AF-A0A534UDS0-F1
#
_entry.id   AF-A0A534UDS0-F1
#
_cell.length_a   1.000
_cell.length_b   1.000
_cell.length_c   1.000
_cell.angle_alpha   90.00
_cell.angle_beta   90.00
_cell.angle_gamma   90.00
#
_symmetry.space_group_name_H-M   'P 1'
#
loop_
_entity.id
_entity.type
_entity.pdbx_description
1 polymer ?
#
loop_
_entity_poly.entity_id
_entity_poly.type
_entity_poly.pdbx_seq_one_letter_code
_entity_poly.pdbx_strand_id
1 'polypeptide(L)'
;MGITNSGLFPILHAFQHVDRGLADAFVVKLNPDATRLVYSSYLGGSRSGSSPSTGSDRGTDIVLDEAGNAYVAGYTLSFDLPTTPDAFQPNLGGGDAFLAKISVGGPGVTPAIRLTVNPADAAPGGTIVATWAGNPTPTASDYLRLFALGSAGEEFDDVVIGWSTPGAAAGQLSLLLPADLPVGSYELRLLSPPPGSSLPVPIARSEPIWITASTTSTTTTTTTQPTST
;
A
#
# COMPACT_ATOMS: atom_id res chain seq x y z
N MET A 1 -2.62 -5.25 14.34
CA MET A 1 -1.23 -5.67 14.64
C MET A 1 -1.27 -6.88 15.57
N GLY A 2 -0.15 -7.59 15.75
CA GLY A 2 -0.05 -8.66 16.75
C GLY A 2 1.31 -9.35 16.72
N ILE A 3 1.34 -10.60 17.15
CA ILE A 3 2.49 -11.53 17.07
C ILE A 3 2.05 -12.79 16.33
N THR A 4 2.93 -13.36 15.49
CA THR A 4 2.71 -14.63 14.80
C THR A 4 4.01 -15.44 14.76
N ASN A 5 3.92 -16.75 14.86
CA ASN A 5 5.01 -17.71 14.62
C ASN A 5 4.72 -18.59 13.38
N SER A 6 3.73 -18.19 12.59
CA SER A 6 3.30 -18.92 11.40
C SER A 6 4.01 -18.34 10.18
N GLY A 7 4.79 -19.16 9.48
CA GLY A 7 5.33 -18.82 8.16
C GLY A 7 4.28 -18.79 7.03
N LEU A 8 3.01 -19.09 7.34
CA LEU A 8 1.87 -19.04 6.41
C LEU A 8 0.95 -17.84 6.66
N PHE A 9 1.45 -16.80 7.33
CA PHE A 9 0.71 -15.55 7.46
C PHE A 9 0.40 -14.98 6.06
N PRO A 10 -0.82 -14.49 5.79
CA PRO A 10 -1.13 -13.83 4.54
C PRO A 10 -0.21 -12.62 4.35
N ILE A 11 0.60 -12.62 3.29
CA ILE A 11 1.58 -11.59 2.99
C ILE A 11 1.18 -10.87 1.70
N LEU A 12 1.06 -9.54 1.78
CA LEU A 12 0.70 -8.69 0.66
C LEU A 12 1.42 -7.34 0.81
N HIS A 13 2.22 -6.95 -0.18
CA HIS A 13 2.98 -5.68 -0.17
C HIS A 13 3.81 -5.47 1.11
N ALA A 14 4.48 -6.54 1.54
CA ALA A 14 5.23 -6.58 2.80
C ALA A 14 6.64 -5.99 2.68
N PHE A 15 7.12 -5.37 3.75
CA PHE A 15 8.55 -5.06 3.92
C PHE A 15 9.34 -6.26 4.41
N GLN A 16 8.69 -7.18 5.10
CA GLN A 16 9.26 -8.44 5.52
C GLN A 16 8.28 -9.55 5.14
N HIS A 17 8.68 -10.38 4.18
CA HIS A 17 7.84 -11.42 3.56
C HIS A 17 8.02 -12.81 4.18
N VAL A 18 8.97 -12.96 5.11
CA VAL A 18 9.24 -14.21 5.83
C VAL A 18 9.38 -13.90 7.31
N ASP A 19 8.81 -14.77 8.14
CA ASP A 19 9.14 -14.84 9.56
C ASP A 19 10.63 -15.19 9.72
N ARG A 20 11.37 -14.33 10.40
CA ARG A 20 12.82 -14.51 10.61
C ARG A 20 13.16 -15.06 11.99
N GLY A 21 12.21 -14.97 12.91
CA GLY A 21 12.40 -15.28 14.31
C GLY A 21 11.73 -16.56 14.77
N LEU A 22 11.57 -16.65 16.09
CA LEU A 22 10.65 -17.59 16.75
C LEU A 22 9.20 -17.09 16.66
N ALA A 23 9.02 -15.78 16.68
CA ALA A 23 7.75 -15.13 16.45
C ALA A 23 7.99 -13.65 16.14
N ASP A 24 7.40 -13.18 15.05
CA ASP A 24 7.53 -11.78 14.63
C ASP A 24 6.26 -11.00 14.96
N ALA A 25 6.42 -9.68 15.16
CA ALA A 25 5.26 -8.81 15.15
C ALA A 25 4.67 -8.81 13.73
N PHE A 26 3.37 -8.55 13.62
CA PHE A 26 2.77 -8.33 12.30
C PHE A 26 1.92 -7.07 12.28
N VAL A 27 1.83 -6.47 11.11
CA VAL A 27 0.95 -5.33 10.83
C VAL A 27 0.11 -5.67 9.62
N VAL A 28 -1.19 -5.38 9.72
CA VAL A 28 -2.18 -5.58 8.66
C VAL A 28 -2.96 -4.31 8.49
N LYS A 29 -3.13 -3.90 7.24
CA LYS A 29 -4.12 -2.91 6.84
C LYS A 29 -5.19 -3.63 6.01
N LEU A 30 -6.44 -3.42 6.40
CA LEU A 30 -7.62 -3.88 5.64
C LEU A 30 -8.24 -2.71 4.89
N ASN A 31 -9.05 -3.02 3.90
CA ASN A 31 -9.98 -2.04 3.32
C ASN A 31 -11.07 -1.64 4.34
N PRO A 32 -11.78 -0.51 4.16
CA PRO A 32 -12.74 0.01 5.14
C PRO A 32 -13.88 -0.94 5.53
N ASP A 33 -14.29 -1.83 4.63
CA ASP A 33 -15.30 -2.86 4.83
C ASP A 33 -14.72 -4.19 5.36
N ALA A 34 -13.41 -4.25 5.62
CA ALA A 34 -12.69 -5.38 6.20
C ALA A 34 -12.78 -6.69 5.40
N THR A 35 -13.07 -6.62 4.10
CA THR A 35 -13.21 -7.78 3.22
C THR A 35 -11.89 -8.21 2.57
N ARG A 36 -10.88 -7.33 2.54
CA ARG A 36 -9.62 -7.55 1.81
C ARG A 36 -8.42 -6.89 2.50
N LEU A 37 -7.25 -7.49 2.31
CA LEU A 37 -5.95 -6.92 2.71
C LEU A 37 -5.56 -5.79 1.74
N VAL A 38 -5.12 -4.67 2.29
CA VAL A 38 -4.41 -3.60 1.57
C VAL A 38 -2.91 -3.87 1.62
N TYR A 39 -2.39 -4.15 2.82
CA TYR A 39 -1.05 -4.72 3.00
C TYR A 39 -1.00 -5.56 4.27
N SER A 40 -0.01 -6.43 4.35
CA SER A 40 0.33 -7.20 5.53
C SER A 40 1.82 -7.52 5.53
N SER A 41 2.47 -7.42 6.68
CA SER A 41 3.90 -7.69 6.80
C SER A 41 4.25 -8.21 8.19
N TYR A 42 5.31 -9.01 8.25
CA TYR A 42 6.04 -9.23 9.49
C TYR A 42 6.85 -7.97 9.86
N LEU A 43 7.20 -7.86 11.12
CA LEU A 43 8.11 -6.88 11.71
C LEU A 43 8.88 -7.58 12.83
N GLY A 44 10.07 -8.06 12.51
CA GLY A 44 10.91 -8.80 13.42
C GLY A 44 12.29 -9.05 12.86
N GLY A 45 13.15 -9.64 13.68
CA GLY A 45 14.50 -10.03 13.32
C GLY A 45 14.75 -11.51 13.55
N SER A 46 15.96 -11.92 13.28
CA SER A 46 16.40 -13.30 13.38
C SER A 46 16.68 -13.72 14.83
N ARG A 47 16.58 -15.03 15.07
CA ARG A 47 17.11 -15.63 16.29
C ARG A 47 18.64 -15.57 16.32
N SER A 48 19.22 -15.22 17.47
CA SER A 48 20.67 -15.26 17.67
C SER A 48 21.12 -16.62 18.22
N GLY A 49 21.86 -17.36 17.40
CA GLY A 49 22.39 -18.67 17.77
C GLY A 49 21.31 -19.66 18.21
N SER A 50 21.63 -20.54 19.16
CA SER A 50 20.70 -21.52 19.74
C SER A 50 19.93 -20.99 20.96
N SER A 51 20.01 -19.68 21.28
CA SER A 51 19.35 -19.14 22.47
C SER A 51 17.83 -19.11 22.28
N PRO A 52 17.03 -19.79 23.15
CA PRO A 52 15.58 -19.75 23.09
C PRO A 52 14.99 -18.39 23.50
N SER A 53 15.81 -17.46 23.99
CA SER A 53 15.38 -16.15 24.46
C SER A 53 15.55 -15.03 23.42
N THR A 54 15.85 -15.34 22.16
CA THR A 54 16.06 -14.35 21.09
C THR A 54 15.15 -14.63 19.90
N GLY A 55 14.88 -13.63 19.07
CA GLY A 55 14.02 -13.79 17.89
C GLY A 55 12.52 -13.71 18.18
N SER A 56 12.09 -13.16 19.32
CA SER A 56 10.66 -12.93 19.58
C SER A 56 10.36 -11.44 19.64
N ASP A 57 9.59 -11.00 18.66
CA ASP A 57 9.20 -9.61 18.44
C ASP A 57 7.69 -9.48 18.54
N ARG A 58 7.22 -8.43 19.23
CA ARG A 58 5.80 -8.27 19.59
C ARG A 58 5.35 -6.85 19.35
N GLY A 59 4.30 -6.68 18.55
CA GLY A 59 3.55 -5.43 18.50
C GLY A 59 2.60 -5.34 19.69
N THR A 60 2.67 -4.26 20.47
CA THR A 60 1.85 -4.05 21.67
C THR A 60 0.82 -2.93 21.51
N ASP A 61 1.09 -1.93 20.69
CA ASP A 61 0.14 -0.83 20.45
C ASP A 61 0.31 -0.18 19.06
N ILE A 62 -0.79 0.33 18.49
CA ILE A 62 -0.83 0.98 17.18
C ILE A 62 -1.74 2.20 17.22
N VAL A 63 -1.21 3.33 16.73
CA VAL A 63 -1.98 4.56 16.53
C VAL A 63 -1.76 5.09 15.12
N LEU A 64 -2.72 5.87 14.62
CA LEU A 64 -2.63 6.53 13.32
C LEU A 64 -2.42 8.03 13.51
N ASP A 65 -1.62 8.66 12.64
CA ASP A 65 -1.61 10.11 12.51
C ASP A 65 -2.71 10.62 11.56
N GLU A 66 -2.91 11.94 11.46
CA GLU A 66 -3.90 12.55 10.55
C GLU A 66 -3.63 12.25 9.06
N ALA A 67 -2.40 11.83 8.73
CA ALA A 67 -2.03 11.42 7.38
C ALA A 67 -2.28 9.93 7.10
N GLY A 68 -2.74 9.17 8.10
CA GLY A 68 -3.02 7.74 8.00
C GLY A 68 -1.77 6.86 8.13
N ASN A 69 -0.63 7.40 8.57
CA ASN A 69 0.55 6.59 8.86
C ASN A 69 0.35 5.87 10.19
N ALA A 70 0.76 4.61 10.25
CA ALA A 70 0.71 3.81 11.47
C ALA A 70 2.00 3.94 12.28
N TYR A 71 1.86 4.21 13.57
CA TYR A 71 2.94 4.14 14.55
C TYR A 71 2.73 2.87 15.38
N VAL A 72 3.65 1.94 15.26
CA VAL A 72 3.59 0.60 15.86
C VAL A 72 4.63 0.54 16.96
N ALA A 73 4.19 0.42 18.20
CA ALA A 73 5.05 0.19 19.35
C ALA A 73 5.11 -1.30 19.68
N GLY A 74 6.23 -1.72 20.25
CA GLY A 74 6.42 -3.12 20.60
C GLY A 74 7.67 -3.39 21.39
N TYR A 75 7.96 -4.68 21.55
CA TYR A 75 9.13 -5.21 22.22
C TYR A 75 9.87 -6.15 21.27
N THR A 76 11.20 -6.08 21.27
CA THR A 76 12.08 -6.92 20.46
C THR A 76 13.10 -7.68 21.31
N LEU A 77 13.35 -8.93 20.91
CA LEU A 77 14.44 -9.78 21.38
C LEU A 77 15.41 -10.13 20.25
N SER A 78 15.34 -9.38 19.16
CA SER A 78 16.08 -9.64 17.93
C SER A 78 17.17 -8.58 17.77
N PHE A 79 18.39 -9.03 17.50
CA PHE A 79 19.56 -8.14 17.39
C PHE A 79 19.64 -7.42 16.04
N ASP A 80 18.87 -7.91 15.07
CA ASP A 80 18.80 -7.49 13.68
C ASP A 80 17.37 -7.07 13.31
N LEU A 81 16.63 -6.51 14.28
CA LEU A 81 15.35 -5.85 13.99
C LEU A 81 15.57 -4.80 12.88
N PRO A 82 14.71 -4.71 11.86
CA PRO A 82 14.84 -3.69 10.83
C PRO A 82 14.81 -2.27 11.41
N THR A 83 15.90 -1.51 11.25
CA THR A 83 16.02 -0.11 11.69
C THR A 83 16.27 0.84 10.53
N THR A 84 15.92 2.12 10.71
CA THR A 84 16.32 3.20 9.80
C THR A 84 17.69 3.77 10.21
N PRO A 85 18.42 4.47 9.31
CA PRO A 85 19.72 5.08 9.62
C PRO A 85 19.71 6.08 10.78
N ASP A 86 18.56 6.66 11.09
CA ASP A 86 18.32 7.65 12.15
C ASP A 86 17.72 7.04 13.43
N ALA A 87 17.72 5.71 13.56
CA ALA A 87 17.23 5.05 14.76
C ALA A 87 18.01 5.48 16.02
N PHE A 88 17.28 5.82 17.09
CA PHE A 88 17.86 6.25 18.37
C PHE A 88 18.77 5.19 19.00
N GLN A 89 18.40 3.91 18.86
CA GLN A 89 19.19 2.78 19.30
C GLN A 89 19.17 1.72 18.19
N PRO A 90 20.25 1.59 17.40
CA PRO A 90 20.29 0.67 16.27
C PRO A 90 20.66 -0.77 16.64
N ASN A 91 21.09 -1.04 17.88
CA ASN A 91 21.51 -2.37 18.33
C ASN A 91 20.80 -2.78 19.62
N LEU A 92 20.50 -4.08 19.75
CA LEU A 92 19.80 -4.64 20.91
C LEU A 92 20.64 -4.57 22.20
N GLY A 93 20.03 -4.12 23.30
CA GLY A 93 20.64 -3.97 24.63
C GLY A 93 20.33 -5.09 25.65
N GLY A 94 19.59 -6.14 25.25
CA GLY A 94 19.16 -7.25 26.14
C GLY A 94 17.66 -7.54 26.08
N GLY A 95 16.90 -6.66 25.43
CA GLY A 95 15.47 -6.72 25.22
C GLY A 95 14.94 -5.30 25.22
N ASP A 96 14.52 -4.79 24.07
CA ASP A 96 14.25 -3.36 23.88
C ASP A 96 12.83 -3.10 23.43
N ALA A 97 12.33 -1.91 23.74
CA ALA A 97 11.15 -1.40 23.06
C ALA A 97 11.52 -0.95 21.65
N PHE A 98 10.62 -1.13 20.69
CA PHE A 98 10.72 -0.52 19.37
C PHE A 98 9.53 0.39 19.08
N LEU A 99 9.76 1.36 18.21
CA LEU A 99 8.73 2.18 17.58
C LEU A 99 8.99 2.22 16.08
N ALA A 100 8.03 1.76 15.28
CA ALA A 100 8.10 1.77 13.82
C ALA A 100 7.01 2.66 13.24
N LYS A 101 7.37 3.50 12.27
CA LYS A 101 6.41 4.24 11.44
C LYS A 101 6.23 3.53 10.10
N ILE A 102 4.99 3.23 9.76
CA ILE A 102 4.60 2.63 8.47
C ILE A 102 3.73 3.63 7.72
N SER A 103 4.18 4.04 6.54
CA SER A 103 3.45 4.99 5.70
C SER A 103 2.09 4.43 5.26
N VAL A 104 1.13 5.31 4.98
CA VAL A 104 -0.24 4.92 4.58
C VAL A 104 -0.29 4.01 3.34
N GLY A 105 0.66 4.18 2.41
CA GLY A 105 0.84 3.35 1.21
C GLY A 105 1.63 2.06 1.46
N GLY A 106 1.98 1.78 2.71
CA GLY A 106 2.90 0.73 3.10
C GLY A 106 4.36 1.20 3.19
N PRO A 107 5.24 0.31 3.66
CA PRO A 107 6.67 0.58 3.84
C PRO A 107 7.45 0.58 2.52
N GLY A 108 8.56 1.33 2.48
CA GLY A 108 9.33 1.61 1.25
C GLY A 108 8.86 2.87 0.50
N VAL A 109 7.73 3.45 0.92
CA VAL A 109 7.26 4.76 0.44
C VAL A 109 7.86 5.86 1.33
N THR A 110 9.09 6.26 1.01
CA THR A 110 9.75 7.46 1.55
C THR A 110 10.14 8.36 0.40
N PRO A 111 9.77 9.66 0.43
CA PRO A 111 9.16 10.43 1.51
C PRO A 111 7.64 10.27 1.55
N ALA A 112 6.98 10.86 2.56
CA ALA A 112 5.53 10.81 2.80
C ALA A 112 4.71 11.56 1.72
N ILE A 113 4.94 11.22 0.46
CA ILE A 113 4.20 11.75 -0.67
C ILE A 113 2.78 11.22 -0.53
N ARG A 114 1.85 12.12 -0.29
CA ARG A 114 0.42 11.81 -0.28
C ARG A 114 0.02 11.60 -1.74
N LEU A 115 -0.64 10.50 -2.04
CA LEU A 115 -1.30 10.26 -3.32
C LEU A 115 -2.74 9.84 -3.03
N THR A 116 -3.69 10.65 -3.42
CA THR A 116 -5.12 10.40 -3.22
C THR A 116 -5.84 10.36 -4.55
N VAL A 117 -6.89 9.53 -4.63
CA VAL A 117 -7.70 9.37 -5.83
C VAL A 117 -9.16 9.65 -5.51
N ASN A 118 -9.82 10.42 -6.36
CA ASN A 118 -11.24 10.73 -6.24
C ASN A 118 -11.93 10.69 -7.62
N PRO A 119 -13.05 9.97 -7.79
CA PRO A 119 -13.66 9.06 -6.80
C PRO A 119 -12.81 7.82 -6.53
N ALA A 120 -13.00 7.19 -5.36
CA ALA A 120 -12.38 5.90 -5.03
C ALA A 120 -13.07 4.71 -5.73
N ASP A 121 -14.28 4.93 -6.26
CA ASP A 121 -15.03 3.97 -7.07
C ASP A 121 -15.24 4.55 -8.47
N ALA A 122 -14.97 3.77 -9.51
CA ALA A 122 -15.17 4.18 -10.89
C ALA A 122 -15.67 3.02 -11.76
N ALA A 123 -16.33 3.34 -12.86
CA ALA A 123 -16.62 2.36 -13.91
C ALA A 123 -15.44 2.27 -14.91
N PRO A 124 -15.31 1.15 -15.65
CA PRO A 124 -14.49 1.13 -16.85
C PRO A 124 -14.84 2.30 -17.78
N GLY A 125 -13.82 3.00 -18.31
CA GLY A 125 -14.02 4.23 -19.11
C GLY A 125 -14.33 5.48 -18.29
N GLY A 126 -14.43 5.37 -16.96
CA GLY A 126 -14.65 6.50 -16.05
C GLY A 126 -13.42 7.40 -15.91
N THR A 127 -13.60 8.55 -15.26
CA THR A 127 -12.50 9.47 -14.93
C THR A 127 -12.26 9.48 -13.43
N ILE A 128 -10.99 9.36 -13.05
CA ILE A 128 -10.53 9.58 -11.67
C ILE A 128 -9.60 10.79 -11.63
N VAL A 129 -9.54 11.49 -10.50
CA VAL A 129 -8.61 12.58 -10.26
C VAL A 129 -7.56 12.11 -9.27
N ALA A 130 -6.32 12.03 -9.72
CA ALA A 130 -5.17 11.79 -8.86
C ALA A 130 -4.67 13.13 -8.32
N THR A 131 -4.45 13.22 -7.02
CA THR A 131 -3.84 14.38 -6.36
C THR A 131 -2.64 13.93 -5.56
N TRP A 132 -1.49 14.57 -5.75
CA TRP A 132 -0.29 14.30 -4.99
C TRP A 132 0.26 15.54 -4.31
N ALA A 133 0.97 15.34 -3.19
CA ALA A 133 1.65 16.40 -2.47
C ALA A 133 2.81 15.86 -1.62
N GLY A 134 3.82 16.69 -1.40
CA GLY A 134 4.93 16.39 -0.50
C GLY A 134 6.08 15.63 -1.15
N ASN A 135 6.23 15.68 -2.49
CA ASN A 135 7.42 15.18 -3.17
C ASN A 135 8.58 16.20 -3.02
N PRO A 136 9.65 15.89 -2.26
CA PRO A 136 10.76 16.82 -2.00
C PRO A 136 11.77 16.88 -3.15
N THR A 137 11.73 15.93 -4.08
CA THR A 137 12.65 15.86 -5.22
C THR A 137 11.86 15.56 -6.49
N PRO A 138 10.92 16.43 -6.90
CA PRO A 138 10.10 16.17 -8.07
C PRO A 138 10.95 16.24 -9.35
N THR A 139 10.69 15.33 -10.27
CA THR A 139 11.40 15.27 -11.56
C THR A 139 10.41 15.35 -12.71
N ALA A 140 10.82 15.95 -13.84
CA ALA A 140 10.02 15.93 -15.07
C ALA A 140 9.78 14.52 -15.63
N SER A 141 10.46 13.51 -15.08
CA SER A 141 10.30 12.10 -15.42
C SER A 141 9.39 11.34 -14.45
N ASP A 142 8.75 12.02 -13.48
CA ASP A 142 7.78 11.41 -12.59
C ASP A 142 6.48 11.09 -13.34
N TYR A 143 5.90 9.92 -13.09
CA TYR A 143 4.67 9.49 -13.75
C TYR A 143 3.75 8.69 -12.83
N LEU A 144 2.45 8.69 -13.17
CA LEU A 144 1.43 7.91 -12.50
C LEU A 144 1.13 6.66 -13.30
N ARG A 145 1.03 5.50 -12.64
CA ARG A 145 0.65 4.24 -13.28
C ARG A 145 -0.40 3.53 -12.45
N LEU A 146 -1.37 2.93 -13.13
CA LEU A 146 -2.40 2.10 -12.54
C LEU A 146 -1.94 0.64 -12.56
N PHE A 147 -2.05 -0.02 -11.41
CA PHE A 147 -1.71 -1.42 -11.23
C PHE A 147 -2.91 -2.18 -10.68
N ALA A 148 -3.04 -3.46 -11.01
CA ALA A 148 -3.91 -4.34 -10.25
C ALA A 148 -3.45 -4.34 -8.78
N LEU A 149 -4.38 -4.19 -7.85
CA LEU A 149 -4.07 -4.18 -6.42
C LEU A 149 -3.43 -5.52 -6.03
N GLY A 150 -2.18 -5.51 -5.60
CA GLY A 150 -1.44 -6.73 -5.23
C GLY A 150 -0.27 -7.09 -6.14
N SER A 151 -0.11 -6.44 -7.29
CA SER A 151 0.99 -6.75 -8.21
C SER A 151 2.35 -6.32 -7.63
N ALA A 152 3.43 -7.02 -7.98
CA ALA A 152 4.76 -6.64 -7.53
C ALA A 152 5.08 -5.21 -7.99
N GLY A 153 4.77 -4.91 -9.26
CA GLY A 153 4.83 -3.57 -9.86
C GLY A 153 6.17 -2.85 -9.66
N GLU A 154 7.23 -3.65 -9.61
CA GLU A 154 8.64 -3.28 -9.81
C GLU A 154 9.03 -3.41 -11.31
N GLU A 155 8.19 -4.06 -12.12
CA GLU A 155 8.41 -4.30 -13.55
C GLU A 155 7.26 -3.73 -14.40
N PHE A 156 7.58 -3.27 -15.62
CA PHE A 156 6.61 -2.65 -16.54
C PHE A 156 5.45 -3.58 -16.94
N ASP A 157 5.61 -4.89 -16.78
CA ASP A 157 4.65 -5.90 -17.21
C ASP A 157 3.38 -5.94 -16.34
N ASP A 158 3.44 -5.41 -15.12
CA ASP A 158 2.29 -5.33 -14.20
C ASP A 158 1.44 -4.06 -14.39
N VAL A 159 1.85 -3.16 -15.30
CA VAL A 159 1.21 -1.86 -15.55
C VAL A 159 -0.02 -2.04 -16.44
N VAL A 160 -1.14 -1.48 -15.99
CA VAL A 160 -2.36 -1.43 -16.80
C VAL A 160 -2.36 -0.23 -17.74
N ILE A 161 -2.04 0.95 -17.22
CA ILE A 161 -1.99 2.22 -17.95
C ILE A 161 -1.14 3.22 -17.15
N GLY A 162 -0.63 4.29 -17.79
CA GLY A 162 -0.11 5.42 -17.03
C GLY A 162 -0.02 6.73 -17.79
N TRP A 163 0.36 7.77 -17.05
CA TRP A 163 0.28 9.17 -17.42
C TRP A 163 1.53 9.90 -16.94
N SER A 164 2.05 10.83 -17.74
CA SER A 164 3.11 11.73 -17.30
C SER A 164 2.59 12.74 -16.29
N THR A 165 3.40 13.05 -15.27
CA THR A 165 3.14 14.22 -14.42
C THR A 165 3.88 15.45 -14.96
N PRO A 166 3.51 16.67 -14.51
CA PRO A 166 4.32 17.86 -14.76
C PRO A 166 5.67 17.88 -14.03
N GLY A 167 5.98 16.87 -13.21
CA GLY A 167 7.18 16.86 -12.37
C GLY A 167 7.16 17.91 -11.27
N ALA A 168 6.01 18.08 -10.61
CA ALA A 168 5.81 19.06 -9.54
C ALA A 168 5.75 18.39 -8.16
N ALA A 169 6.19 19.12 -7.12
CA ALA A 169 6.15 18.65 -5.73
C ALA A 169 4.73 18.32 -5.23
N ALA A 170 3.72 18.97 -5.82
CA ALA A 170 2.31 18.73 -5.62
C ALA A 170 1.55 19.04 -6.92
N GLY A 171 0.41 18.38 -7.12
CA GLY A 171 -0.42 18.59 -8.31
C GLY A 171 -1.64 17.69 -8.33
N GLN A 172 -2.47 17.90 -9.36
CA GLN A 172 -3.60 17.02 -9.65
C GLN A 172 -3.67 16.73 -11.14
N LEU A 173 -4.18 15.55 -11.50
CA LEU A 173 -4.36 15.12 -12.87
C LEU A 173 -5.65 14.30 -13.02
N SER A 174 -6.48 14.65 -14.00
CA SER A 174 -7.65 13.87 -14.39
C SER A 174 -7.21 12.74 -15.32
N LEU A 175 -7.50 11.50 -14.94
CA LEU A 175 -7.08 10.27 -15.59
C LEU A 175 -8.31 9.54 -16.15
N LEU A 176 -8.32 9.32 -17.46
CA LEU A 176 -9.34 8.51 -18.12
C LEU A 176 -8.95 7.03 -18.03
N LEU A 177 -9.77 6.22 -17.38
CA LEU A 177 -9.56 4.78 -17.28
C LEU A 177 -9.86 4.08 -18.62
N PRO A 178 -9.20 2.96 -18.93
CA PRO A 178 -9.55 2.15 -20.11
C PRO A 178 -11.01 1.71 -20.07
N ALA A 179 -11.70 1.76 -21.21
CA ALA A 179 -13.11 1.36 -21.31
C ALA A 179 -13.30 -0.17 -21.13
N ASP A 180 -12.25 -0.93 -21.40
CA ASP A 180 -12.15 -2.38 -21.26
C ASP A 180 -11.46 -2.79 -19.94
N LEU A 181 -11.22 -1.85 -19.02
CA LEU A 181 -10.60 -2.14 -17.73
C LEU A 181 -11.43 -3.20 -16.98
N PRO A 182 -10.85 -4.37 -16.63
CA PRO A 182 -11.59 -5.38 -15.90
C PRO A 182 -12.14 -4.86 -14.58
N VAL A 183 -13.30 -5.37 -14.19
CA VAL A 183 -13.81 -5.11 -12.84
C VAL A 183 -12.87 -5.72 -11.81
N GLY A 184 -12.57 -4.97 -10.75
CA GLY A 184 -11.52 -5.37 -9.83
C GLY A 184 -11.03 -4.22 -8.96
N SER A 185 -9.93 -4.47 -8.29
CA SER A 185 -9.29 -3.49 -7.41
C SER A 185 -7.95 -3.11 -7.97
N TYR A 186 -7.68 -1.82 -7.95
CA TYR A 186 -6.48 -1.23 -8.50
C TYR A 186 -5.85 -0.30 -7.49
N GLU A 187 -4.60 0.03 -7.70
CA GLU A 187 -3.91 1.10 -6.98
C GLU A 187 -3.21 2.00 -8.00
N LEU A 188 -3.18 3.30 -7.70
CA LEU A 188 -2.36 4.24 -8.43
C LEU A 188 -1.02 4.38 -7.70
N ARG A 189 0.07 4.28 -8.46
CA ARG A 189 1.41 4.54 -7.93
C ARG A 189 2.00 5.77 -8.62
N LEU A 190 2.64 6.64 -7.85
CA LEU A 190 3.55 7.66 -8.38
C LEU A 190 4.94 7.06 -8.41
N LEU A 191 5.59 7.09 -9.56
CA LEU A 191 6.90 6.53 -9.76
C LEU A 191 7.88 7.64 -10.16
N SER A 192 9.11 7.51 -9.67
CA SER A 192 10.22 8.36 -10.06
C SER A 192 11.38 7.45 -10.50
N PRO A 193 11.96 7.65 -11.69
CA PRO A 193 13.17 6.95 -12.08
C PRO A 193 14.37 7.53 -11.33
N PRO A 194 15.12 6.74 -10.55
CA PRO A 194 16.34 7.22 -9.90
C PRO A 194 17.36 7.70 -10.94
N PRO A 195 18.20 8.71 -10.64
CA PRO A 195 19.30 9.09 -11.51
C PRO A 195 20.19 7.87 -11.80
N GLY A 196 20.33 7.52 -13.09
CA GLY A 196 21.16 6.39 -13.53
C GLY A 196 20.50 5.01 -13.53
N SER A 197 19.20 4.91 -13.19
CA SER A 197 18.41 3.68 -13.32
C SER A 197 17.29 3.87 -14.35
N SER A 198 17.08 2.86 -15.20
CA SER A 198 15.90 2.78 -16.07
C SER A 198 14.69 2.14 -15.39
N LEU A 199 14.89 1.48 -14.24
CA LEU A 199 13.81 0.85 -13.49
C LEU A 199 13.16 1.88 -12.55
N PRO A 200 11.85 2.14 -12.70
CA PRO A 200 11.14 3.10 -11.89
C PRO A 200 10.85 2.55 -10.50
N VAL A 201 10.94 3.42 -9.49
CA VAL A 201 10.62 3.05 -8.11
C VAL A 201 9.32 3.76 -7.70
N PRO A 202 8.34 3.05 -7.13
CA PRO A 202 7.16 3.69 -6.56
C PRO A 202 7.56 4.56 -5.35
N ILE A 203 7.30 5.86 -5.47
CA ILE A 203 7.56 6.88 -4.44
C ILE A 203 6.29 7.32 -3.72
N ALA A 204 5.11 6.95 -4.23
CA ALA A 204 3.82 7.08 -3.54
C ALA A 204 2.84 6.00 -4.02
N ARG A 205 1.90 5.61 -3.16
CA ARG A 205 0.80 4.68 -3.50
C ARG A 205 -0.52 5.26 -2.99
N SER A 206 -1.57 5.14 -3.78
CA SER A 206 -2.93 5.54 -3.39
C SER A 206 -3.59 4.49 -2.50
N GLU A 207 -4.68 4.86 -1.85
CA GLU A 207 -5.68 3.88 -1.41
C GLU A 207 -6.25 3.10 -2.61
N PRO A 208 -6.86 1.92 -2.38
CA PRO A 208 -7.49 1.15 -3.44
C PRO A 208 -8.55 1.95 -4.22
N ILE A 209 -8.57 1.69 -5.52
CA ILE A 209 -9.60 2.15 -6.46
C ILE A 209 -10.44 0.94 -6.85
N TRP A 210 -11.75 1.03 -6.70
CA TRP A 210 -12.67 -0.06 -7.02
C TRP A 210 -13.30 0.18 -8.38
N ILE A 211 -13.09 -0.78 -9.29
CA ILE A 211 -13.68 -0.77 -10.62
C ILE A 211 -14.90 -1.67 -10.62
N THR A 212 -16.07 -1.06 -10.70
CA THR A 212 -17.37 -1.75 -10.69
C THR A 212 -18.05 -1.65 -12.04
N ALA A 213 -18.82 -2.66 -12.42
CA ALA A 213 -19.60 -2.61 -13.64
C ALA A 213 -20.61 -1.44 -13.60
N SER A 214 -20.73 -0.70 -14.70
CA SER A 214 -21.77 0.33 -14.85
C SER A 214 -23.15 -0.33 -14.71
N THR A 215 -23.96 0.10 -13.74
CA THR A 215 -25.36 -0.31 -13.68
C THR A 215 -26.13 0.41 -14.78
N THR A 216 -26.31 -0.23 -15.93
CA THR A 216 -27.29 0.24 -16.90
C THR A 216 -28.67 0.00 -16.30
N SER A 217 -29.31 1.06 -15.77
CA SER A 217 -30.70 0.97 -15.34
C SER A 217 -31.58 0.81 -16.57
N THR A 218 -31.96 -0.42 -16.90
CA THR A 218 -32.95 -0.71 -17.92
C THR A 218 -34.32 -0.31 -17.37
N THR A 219 -34.76 0.92 -17.66
CA THR A 219 -36.15 1.33 -17.42
C THR A 219 -37.05 0.46 -18.29
N THR A 220 -37.64 -0.57 -17.70
CA THR A 220 -38.66 -1.38 -18.37
C THR A 220 -39.94 -0.56 -18.37
N THR A 221 -40.24 0.14 -19.46
CA THR A 221 -41.58 0.70 -19.69
C THR A 221 -42.56 -0.45 -19.83
N THR A 222 -43.34 -0.71 -18.80
CA THR A 222 -44.48 -1.64 -18.84
C THR A 222 -45.61 -0.96 -19.61
N THR A 223 -45.78 -1.31 -20.88
CA THR A 223 -46.99 -0.95 -21.65
C THR A 223 -48.15 -1.82 -21.16
N THR A 224 -49.07 -1.24 -20.41
CA THR A 224 -50.34 -1.90 -20.05
C THR A 224 -51.23 -1.99 -21.30
N GLN A 225 -51.44 -3.22 -21.78
CA GLN A 225 -52.40 -3.53 -22.84
C GLN A 225 -53.83 -3.44 -22.27
N PRO A 226 -54.77 -2.70 -22.90
CA PRO A 226 -56.15 -2.65 -22.42
C PRO A 226 -56.90 -3.94 -22.77
N THR A 227 -57.59 -4.51 -21.79
CA THR A 227 -58.52 -5.63 -21.98
C THR A 227 -59.81 -5.15 -22.61
N SER A 228 -60.18 -5.74 -23.76
CA SER A 228 -61.49 -5.58 -24.38
C SER A 228 -62.52 -6.51 -23.72
N THR A 229 -63.66 -5.94 -23.32
CA THR A 229 -64.92 -6.65 -23.08
C THR A 229 -66.02 -5.96 -23.88
#